data_AF-A0A7G6A5G0-F1
#
_entry.id   AF-A0A7G6A5G0-F1
#
_cell.length_a   1.000
_cell.length_b   1.000
_cell.length_c   1.000
_cell.angle_alpha   90.00
_cell.angle_beta   90.00
_cell.angle_gamma   90.00
#
_symmetry.space_group_name_H-M   'P 1'
#
loop_
_entity.id
_entity.type
_entity.pdbx_description
1 polymer ?
#
loop_
_entity_poly.entity_id
_entity_poly.type
_entity_poly.pdbx_seq_one_letter_code
_entity_poly.pdbx_strand_id
1 'polypeptide(L)'
;MTPTWRRWRWPTPRPMKKGKAGDWQVALEAAGVVAEPRDGSGSYSDRRATVDLRFDKVVAPGWRVVLANRLDVFGRRTEAGHHAVNTLKEASISWQNTPNTIVDLGRINVRQGVATGYNPTDYFKRNAVRAITSADPDTVRKNRLGTVMLRGQVLWDSGSLSALYSPKLGDRPSGAPFAFDAGATNGSERWLVSASQKFGARITPQWLLFKEEGRSPQLGMNLSALLSDAAVLNLEWSGGRAPTWEAELFGVAGPARYANKAAAGVTYTTRSKLSLTLEAEYNGWAPDRAGWDALRAGSLVDYSRYRTLMRDRLDLPTRRALFFYGSWQDAGLRHLDLTLMRRHNLDDRSGLAWLEGRYHWTHADLALQFQYNGGRERSEYGVLPDRRRWQLVSTFLLLTRWRGAYHLQPLSFLSAGIRSGPSKPPGRPSLHRGRLAAPIARAARLSVSSGFFRELADGRAFLGGIFHVGQRACHLARRVGVETRHIGWRLGWRFGSLPHRERIGLRRRRYGIDRDHGTRPLRLRTPR
;
A
#
# COMPACT_ATOMS: atom_id res chain seq x y z
N MET A 1 41.92 36.62 -7.30
CA MET A 1 41.92 35.24 -6.75
C MET A 1 40.51 34.70 -6.79
N THR A 2 40.22 33.85 -7.77
CA THR A 2 38.91 33.25 -8.05
C THR A 2 38.78 31.93 -7.29
N PRO A 3 37.78 31.74 -6.41
CA PRO A 3 37.59 30.46 -5.74
C PRO A 3 36.94 29.47 -6.71
N THR A 4 37.59 28.33 -6.88
CA THR A 4 37.18 27.24 -7.76
C THR A 4 36.05 26.42 -7.11
N TRP A 5 34.88 26.44 -7.74
CA TRP A 5 33.71 25.65 -7.36
C TRP A 5 33.92 24.17 -7.69
N ARG A 6 34.28 23.34 -6.71
CA ARG A 6 34.14 21.89 -6.84
C ARG A 6 32.71 21.47 -6.52
N ARG A 7 31.94 21.18 -7.59
CA ARG A 7 30.68 20.44 -7.53
C ARG A 7 30.91 19.12 -6.80
N TRP A 8 30.24 18.91 -5.67
CA TRP A 8 30.10 17.61 -5.04
C TRP A 8 29.28 16.71 -5.98
N ARG A 9 29.98 15.87 -6.75
CA ARG A 9 29.38 14.71 -7.39
C ARG A 9 29.28 13.62 -6.33
N TRP A 10 28.11 12.98 -6.24
CA TRP A 10 27.99 11.65 -5.67
C TRP A 10 29.13 10.76 -6.19
N PRO A 11 29.77 9.91 -5.37
CA PRO A 11 30.55 8.82 -5.90
C PRO A 11 29.58 7.97 -6.72
N THR A 12 29.61 8.14 -8.04
CA THR A 12 29.05 7.18 -8.97
C THR A 12 29.63 5.82 -8.62
N PRO A 13 28.81 4.77 -8.52
CA PRO A 13 29.32 3.40 -8.59
C PRO A 13 30.29 3.34 -9.77
N ARG A 14 31.49 2.78 -9.56
CA ARG A 14 32.48 2.61 -10.65
C ARG A 14 31.75 2.09 -11.90
N PRO A 15 32.05 2.59 -13.10
CA PRO A 15 31.36 2.14 -14.29
C PRO A 15 31.74 0.68 -14.62
N MET A 16 31.08 -0.29 -14.00
CA MET A 16 31.11 -1.69 -14.43
C MET A 16 30.48 -1.79 -15.82
N LYS A 17 31.25 -2.18 -16.85
CA LYS A 17 30.88 -2.31 -18.28
C LYS A 17 29.38 -2.14 -18.58
N LYS A 18 29.02 -1.12 -19.38
CA LYS A 18 27.67 -0.83 -19.86
C LYS A 18 27.01 -2.10 -20.42
N GLY A 19 26.16 -2.73 -19.63
CA GLY A 19 25.22 -3.74 -20.07
C GLY A 19 23.79 -3.24 -19.90
N LYS A 20 22.91 -3.49 -20.87
CA LYS A 20 21.47 -3.15 -20.79
C LYS A 20 20.89 -3.62 -19.45
N ALA A 21 20.21 -2.72 -18.74
CA ALA A 21 19.35 -3.08 -17.62
C ALA A 21 18.30 -4.10 -18.10
N GLY A 22 17.98 -5.10 -17.27
CA GLY A 22 16.99 -6.11 -17.62
C GLY A 22 15.57 -5.60 -17.40
N ASP A 23 14.64 -5.98 -18.26
CA ASP A 23 13.22 -5.64 -18.14
C ASP A 23 12.56 -6.29 -16.91
N TRP A 24 13.22 -7.31 -16.34
CA TRP A 24 12.75 -8.11 -15.21
C TRP A 24 13.54 -7.86 -13.93
N GLN A 25 12.82 -7.86 -12.81
CA GLN A 25 13.37 -7.90 -11.46
C GLN A 25 12.65 -9.00 -10.68
N VAL A 26 13.44 -9.88 -10.06
CA VAL A 26 12.92 -10.98 -9.23
C VAL A 26 13.68 -10.98 -7.91
N ALA A 27 12.93 -10.86 -6.82
CA ALA A 27 13.46 -10.97 -5.47
C ALA A 27 12.85 -12.19 -4.77
N LEU A 28 13.72 -12.96 -4.10
CA LEU A 28 13.31 -13.98 -3.14
C LEU A 28 13.61 -13.46 -1.74
N GLU A 29 12.67 -13.58 -0.83
CA GLU A 29 12.86 -13.20 0.56
C GLU A 29 12.49 -14.37 1.47
N ALA A 30 13.27 -14.56 2.52
CA ALA A 30 12.96 -15.46 3.61
C ALA A 30 13.03 -14.68 4.92
N ALA A 31 12.11 -14.96 5.84
CA ALA A 31 12.08 -14.34 7.15
C ALA A 31 11.85 -15.37 8.25
N GLY A 32 12.62 -15.27 9.33
CA GLY A 32 12.38 -15.94 10.61
C GLY A 32 11.86 -14.92 11.62
N VAL A 33 10.79 -15.26 12.34
CA VAL A 33 10.12 -14.39 13.30
C VAL A 33 10.13 -15.04 14.66
N VAL A 34 10.40 -14.26 15.71
CA VAL A 34 10.12 -14.61 17.10
C VAL A 34 9.27 -13.50 17.71
N ALA A 35 8.15 -13.84 18.33
CA ALA A 35 7.23 -12.88 18.89
C ALA A 35 6.78 -13.27 20.29
N GLU A 36 6.61 -12.24 21.14
CA GLU A 36 6.05 -12.34 22.48
C GLU A 36 4.59 -11.88 22.42
N PRO A 37 3.61 -12.80 22.53
CA PRO A 37 2.20 -12.45 22.53
C PRO A 37 1.82 -11.76 23.85
N ARG A 38 0.75 -10.97 23.82
CA ARG A 38 0.26 -10.25 25.01
C ARG A 38 -0.49 -11.11 26.02
N ASP A 39 -1.07 -12.22 25.57
CA ASP A 39 -1.89 -13.12 26.37
C ASP A 39 -1.09 -13.99 27.35
N GLY A 40 0.23 -13.85 27.38
CA GLY A 40 1.12 -14.61 28.27
C GLY A 40 1.36 -16.04 27.82
N SER A 41 0.92 -16.45 26.62
CA SER A 41 1.05 -17.82 26.10
C SER A 41 2.49 -18.27 25.77
N GLY A 42 3.51 -17.48 26.14
CA GLY A 42 4.91 -17.74 25.84
C GLY A 42 5.32 -17.28 24.44
N SER A 43 6.63 -17.12 24.22
CA SER A 43 7.15 -16.71 22.90
C SER A 43 6.86 -17.78 21.84
N TYR A 44 6.54 -17.34 20.62
CA TYR A 44 6.37 -18.23 19.48
C TYR A 44 7.29 -17.85 18.32
N SER A 45 7.58 -18.84 17.46
CA SER A 45 8.31 -18.63 16.22
C SER A 45 7.41 -18.77 14.99
N ASP A 46 7.69 -18.02 13.95
CA ASP A 46 7.05 -18.16 12.64
C ASP A 46 8.07 -17.95 11.51
N ARG A 47 7.68 -18.28 10.29
CA ARG A 47 8.50 -18.12 9.08
C ARG A 47 7.70 -17.58 7.93
N ARG A 48 8.34 -16.80 7.06
CA ARG A 48 7.76 -16.32 5.79
C ARG A 48 8.74 -16.57 4.65
N ALA A 49 8.21 -16.93 3.49
CA ALA A 49 8.90 -16.81 2.23
C ALA A 49 8.11 -15.89 1.30
N THR A 50 8.81 -15.08 0.52
CA THR A 50 8.19 -14.18 -0.46
C THR A 50 8.88 -14.29 -1.80
N VAL A 51 8.11 -14.25 -2.87
CA VAL A 51 8.58 -13.99 -4.24
C VAL A 51 8.01 -12.66 -4.69
N ASP A 52 8.86 -11.71 -5.05
CA ASP A 52 8.48 -10.41 -5.60
C ASP A 52 8.97 -10.32 -7.05
N LEU A 53 8.05 -10.01 -7.97
CA LEU A 53 8.27 -9.97 -9.40
C LEU A 53 7.89 -8.60 -9.93
N ARG A 54 8.77 -7.99 -10.73
CA ARG A 54 8.47 -6.80 -11.52
C ARG A 54 8.96 -6.96 -12.96
N PHE A 55 8.12 -6.57 -13.90
CA PHE A 55 8.42 -6.41 -15.31
C PHE A 55 8.02 -5.01 -15.75
N ASP A 56 8.91 -4.36 -16.50
CA ASP A 56 8.74 -2.98 -16.93
C ASP A 56 9.46 -2.77 -18.27
N LYS A 57 8.69 -2.60 -19.35
CA LYS A 57 9.26 -2.59 -20.70
C LYS A 57 8.52 -1.64 -21.64
N VAL A 58 9.28 -0.87 -22.42
CA VAL A 58 8.77 -0.20 -23.62
C VAL A 58 8.73 -1.24 -24.75
N VAL A 59 7.53 -1.62 -25.16
CA VAL A 59 7.29 -2.71 -26.13
C VAL A 59 7.19 -2.21 -27.56
N ALA A 60 6.81 -0.94 -27.74
CA ALA A 60 6.77 -0.23 -29.01
C ALA A 60 6.92 1.29 -28.75
N PRO A 61 7.18 2.14 -29.76
CA PRO A 61 7.23 3.59 -29.57
C PRO A 61 5.97 4.11 -28.87
N GLY A 62 6.15 4.80 -27.75
CA GLY A 62 5.05 5.32 -26.93
C GLY A 62 4.28 4.27 -26.12
N TRP A 63 4.58 2.97 -26.23
CA TRP A 63 3.85 1.90 -25.51
C TRP A 63 4.73 1.20 -24.48
N ARG A 64 4.25 1.16 -23.24
CA ARG A 64 4.93 0.51 -22.12
C ARG A 64 4.01 -0.45 -21.40
N VAL A 65 4.54 -1.57 -20.96
CA VAL A 65 3.83 -2.58 -20.16
C VAL A 65 4.50 -2.69 -18.81
N VAL A 66 3.69 -2.73 -17.75
CA VAL A 66 4.13 -2.93 -16.37
C VAL A 66 3.36 -4.08 -15.75
N LEU A 67 4.08 -5.01 -15.15
CA LEU A 67 3.53 -6.10 -14.33
C LEU A 67 4.30 -6.16 -13.02
N ALA A 68 3.60 -6.17 -11.89
CA ALA A 68 4.20 -6.36 -10.59
C ALA A 68 3.32 -7.28 -9.74
N ASN A 69 3.92 -8.33 -9.20
CA ASN A 69 3.22 -9.36 -8.44
C ASN A 69 4.06 -9.80 -7.25
N ARG A 70 3.40 -10.11 -6.12
CA ARG A 70 4.04 -10.64 -4.93
C ARG A 70 3.30 -11.86 -4.43
N LEU A 71 4.03 -12.91 -4.06
CA LEU A 71 3.48 -14.09 -3.39
C LEU A 71 4.16 -14.20 -2.03
N ASP A 72 3.37 -14.10 -0.96
CA ASP A 72 3.81 -14.36 0.41
C ASP A 72 3.31 -15.73 0.87
N VAL A 73 4.18 -16.53 1.47
CA VAL A 73 3.90 -17.85 2.04
C VAL A 73 4.29 -17.83 3.52
N PHE A 74 3.38 -18.23 4.39
CA PHE A 74 3.51 -18.12 5.84
C PHE A 74 3.53 -19.51 6.50
N GLY A 75 4.38 -19.66 7.52
CA GLY A 75 4.43 -20.87 8.35
C GLY A 75 3.12 -21.09 9.09
N ARG A 76 2.59 -20.04 9.70
CA ARG A 76 1.25 -20.02 10.32
C ARG A 76 0.20 -19.48 9.35
N ARG A 77 -1.07 -19.82 9.59
CA ARG A 77 -2.19 -19.27 8.82
C ARG A 77 -2.31 -17.78 9.07
N THR A 78 -2.57 -17.00 8.02
CA THR A 78 -2.94 -15.59 8.11
C THR A 78 -4.29 -15.44 8.84
N GLU A 79 -4.67 -14.21 9.16
CA GLU A 79 -6.01 -13.92 9.71
C GLU A 79 -7.14 -14.42 8.81
N ALA A 80 -6.93 -14.42 7.49
CA ALA A 80 -7.87 -14.98 6.51
C ALA A 80 -7.85 -16.53 6.47
N GLY A 81 -7.06 -17.19 7.31
CA GLY A 81 -6.99 -18.65 7.42
C GLY A 81 -6.11 -19.33 6.36
N HIS A 82 -5.29 -18.58 5.63
CA HIS A 82 -4.51 -19.10 4.50
C HIS A 82 -3.00 -19.11 4.79
N HIS A 83 -2.27 -20.05 4.19
CA HIS A 83 -0.81 -20.10 4.27
C HIS A 83 -0.12 -19.35 3.13
N ALA A 84 -0.87 -18.84 2.16
CA ALA A 84 -0.34 -18.10 1.03
C ALA A 84 -1.26 -16.93 0.67
N VAL A 85 -0.66 -15.82 0.24
CA VAL A 85 -1.36 -14.64 -0.25
C VAL A 85 -0.63 -14.12 -1.48
N ASN A 86 -1.34 -14.06 -2.60
CA ASN A 86 -0.87 -13.44 -3.82
C ASN A 86 -1.43 -12.01 -3.94
N THR A 87 -0.58 -11.06 -4.30
CA THR A 87 -0.94 -9.66 -4.49
C THR A 87 -0.48 -9.18 -5.85
N LEU A 88 -1.43 -9.03 -6.79
CA LEU A 88 -1.20 -8.39 -8.08
C LEU A 88 -1.15 -6.86 -7.90
N LYS A 89 0.05 -6.33 -7.70
CA LYS A 89 0.27 -4.91 -7.43
C LYS A 89 -0.07 -4.06 -8.65
N GLU A 90 0.48 -4.44 -9.81
CA GLU A 90 0.32 -3.71 -11.07
C GLU A 90 0.18 -4.70 -12.24
N ALA A 91 -0.67 -4.37 -13.19
CA ALA A 91 -0.80 -5.04 -14.49
C ALA A 91 -1.45 -4.03 -15.44
N SER A 92 -0.63 -3.23 -16.11
CA SER A 92 -1.09 -2.09 -16.90
C SER A 92 -0.32 -1.89 -18.19
N ILE A 93 -1.00 -1.26 -19.14
CA ILE A 93 -0.42 -0.72 -20.36
C ILE A 93 -0.49 0.80 -20.30
N SER A 94 0.59 1.44 -20.74
CA SER A 94 0.73 2.89 -20.81
C SER A 94 0.97 3.29 -22.25
N TRP A 95 0.22 4.28 -22.72
CA TRP A 95 0.39 4.92 -24.00
C TRP A 95 0.78 6.39 -23.81
N GLN A 96 1.95 6.74 -24.33
CA GLN A 96 2.46 8.10 -24.39
C GLN A 96 2.23 8.65 -25.81
N ASN A 97 1.13 9.37 -26.00
CA ASN A 97 0.75 9.93 -27.29
C ASN A 97 1.72 11.07 -27.72
N THR A 98 2.09 11.91 -26.76
CA THR A 98 3.07 12.98 -26.91
C THR A 98 4.03 12.93 -25.72
N PRO A 99 5.18 13.61 -25.75
CA PRO A 99 6.08 13.66 -24.59
C PRO A 99 5.39 14.09 -23.28
N ASN A 100 4.28 14.82 -23.39
CA ASN A 100 3.58 15.44 -22.27
C ASN A 100 2.21 14.80 -21.96
N THR A 101 1.74 13.82 -22.74
CA THR A 101 0.42 13.21 -22.56
C THR A 101 0.53 11.70 -22.43
N ILE A 102 0.01 11.18 -21.32
CA ILE A 102 0.07 9.75 -20.96
C ILE A 102 -1.35 9.26 -20.66
N VAL A 103 -1.66 8.05 -21.15
CA VAL A 103 -2.87 7.32 -20.81
C VAL A 103 -2.47 5.94 -20.31
N ASP A 104 -2.95 5.55 -19.13
CA ASP A 104 -2.74 4.22 -18.56
C ASP A 104 -4.06 3.48 -18.42
N LEU A 105 -4.04 2.19 -18.75
CA LEU A 105 -5.16 1.29 -18.58
C LEU A 105 -4.71 0.00 -17.89
N GLY A 106 -5.45 -0.42 -16.88
CA GLY A 106 -5.26 -1.71 -16.22
C GLY A 106 -5.28 -1.59 -14.70
N ARG A 107 -4.65 -2.54 -14.02
CA ARG A 107 -4.52 -2.53 -12.56
C ARG A 107 -3.30 -1.69 -12.16
N ILE A 108 -3.54 -0.59 -11.46
CA ILE A 108 -2.52 0.39 -11.09
C ILE A 108 -2.53 0.59 -9.57
N ASN A 109 -1.36 0.51 -8.93
CA ASN A 109 -1.19 0.89 -7.53
C ASN A 109 -0.98 2.41 -7.44
N VAL A 110 -2.08 3.15 -7.40
CA VAL A 110 -2.06 4.62 -7.22
C VAL A 110 -1.70 4.95 -5.77
N ARG A 111 -0.68 5.79 -5.61
CA ARG A 111 -0.19 6.25 -4.31
C ARG A 111 -0.20 7.77 -4.34
N GLN A 112 -1.26 8.37 -3.80
CA GLN A 112 -1.32 9.82 -3.60
C GLN A 112 -0.85 10.18 -2.18
N GLY A 113 -0.56 11.46 -2.00
CA GLY A 113 -0.12 12.00 -0.72
C GLY A 113 1.40 12.17 -0.61
N VAL A 114 1.80 13.20 0.13
CA VAL A 114 3.19 13.63 0.38
C VAL A 114 3.69 13.30 1.80
N ALA A 115 2.78 12.99 2.72
CA ALA A 115 3.09 12.59 4.08
C ALA A 115 3.65 11.16 4.15
N THR A 116 4.39 10.86 5.20
CA THR A 116 5.05 9.56 5.37
C THR A 116 4.20 8.60 6.21
N GLY A 117 3.65 9.08 7.32
CA GLY A 117 2.92 8.25 8.28
C GLY A 117 1.45 8.05 7.93
N TYR A 118 0.75 9.13 7.62
CA TYR A 118 -0.68 9.12 7.36
C TYR A 118 -1.05 9.94 6.13
N ASN A 119 -1.83 9.34 5.22
CA ASN A 119 -2.15 9.94 3.92
C ASN A 119 -3.64 10.21 3.75
N PRO A 120 -4.11 11.40 4.15
CA PRO A 120 -5.47 11.89 3.93
C PRO A 120 -5.94 11.82 2.47
N THR A 121 -5.05 12.09 1.51
CA THR A 121 -5.42 12.23 0.08
C THR A 121 -5.27 10.94 -0.73
N ASP A 122 -4.85 9.85 -0.07
CA ASP A 122 -4.67 8.54 -0.68
C ASP A 122 -6.00 7.77 -0.73
N TYR A 123 -6.88 8.20 -1.63
CA TYR A 123 -8.26 7.69 -1.72
C TYR A 123 -8.39 6.24 -2.22
N PHE A 124 -7.34 5.71 -2.86
CA PHE A 124 -7.35 4.37 -3.47
C PHE A 124 -6.73 3.29 -2.59
N LYS A 125 -6.39 3.61 -1.33
CA LYS A 125 -5.74 2.68 -0.38
C LYS A 125 -6.67 1.67 0.30
N ARG A 126 -7.99 1.90 0.26
CA ARG A 126 -9.00 1.06 0.94
C ARG A 126 -8.95 -0.38 0.42
N ASN A 127 -8.93 -1.34 1.35
CA ASN A 127 -8.83 -2.78 1.15
C ASN A 127 -7.64 -3.23 0.30
N ALA A 128 -6.65 -2.36 0.07
CA ALA A 128 -5.58 -2.62 -0.88
C ALA A 128 -4.46 -3.48 -0.28
N VAL A 129 -4.46 -3.75 1.03
CA VAL A 129 -3.42 -4.55 1.70
C VAL A 129 -3.97 -5.93 2.00
N ARG A 130 -3.41 -6.95 1.32
CA ARG A 130 -3.78 -8.35 1.56
C ARG A 130 -2.94 -9.04 2.63
N ALA A 131 -1.72 -8.55 2.86
CA ALA A 131 -0.82 -9.03 3.90
C ALA A 131 0.10 -7.89 4.38
N ILE A 132 0.24 -7.75 5.69
CA ILE A 132 1.18 -6.81 6.32
C ILE A 132 2.44 -7.59 6.68
N THR A 133 3.53 -7.30 5.99
CA THR A 133 4.82 -8.00 6.12
C THR A 133 5.90 -7.19 6.81
N SER A 134 5.67 -5.88 6.95
CA SER A 134 6.49 -4.90 7.66
C SER A 134 5.58 -3.78 8.19
N ALA A 135 5.98 -3.14 9.28
CA ALA A 135 5.32 -1.95 9.80
C ALA A 135 5.73 -0.67 9.06
N ASP A 136 6.81 -0.71 8.27
CA ASP A 136 7.30 0.41 7.47
C ASP A 136 6.24 0.88 6.44
N PRO A 137 5.80 2.16 6.48
CA PRO A 137 4.73 2.67 5.62
C PRO A 137 5.06 2.58 4.13
N ASP A 138 6.33 2.73 3.77
CA ASP A 138 6.79 2.63 2.38
C ASP A 138 6.61 1.21 1.84
N THR A 139 7.00 0.22 2.63
CA THR A 139 6.80 -1.20 2.31
C THR A 139 5.31 -1.53 2.17
N VAL A 140 4.47 -1.04 3.09
CA VAL A 140 3.00 -1.24 3.01
C VAL A 140 2.44 -0.65 1.73
N ARG A 141 2.80 0.60 1.38
CA ARG A 141 2.35 1.30 0.17
C ARG A 141 2.77 0.58 -1.12
N LYS A 142 4.02 0.12 -1.17
CA LYS A 142 4.57 -0.59 -2.34
C LYS A 142 3.91 -1.95 -2.57
N ASN A 143 3.49 -2.63 -1.50
CA ASN A 143 2.93 -3.97 -1.55
C ASN A 143 1.40 -4.02 -1.62
N ARG A 144 0.74 -2.88 -1.88
CA ARG A 144 -0.70 -2.84 -2.11
C ARG A 144 -1.09 -3.50 -3.43
N LEU A 145 -2.22 -4.20 -3.37
CA LEU A 145 -3.04 -4.60 -4.48
C LEU A 145 -3.47 -3.34 -5.26
N GLY A 146 -3.24 -3.32 -6.58
CA GLY A 146 -3.63 -2.17 -7.39
C GLY A 146 -5.15 -2.06 -7.57
N THR A 147 -5.62 -0.93 -8.11
CA THR A 147 -7.01 -0.72 -8.53
C THR A 147 -7.10 -0.77 -10.05
N VAL A 148 -8.11 -1.42 -10.61
CA VAL A 148 -8.37 -1.39 -12.06
C VAL A 148 -8.92 -0.02 -12.44
N MET A 149 -8.29 0.66 -13.39
CA MET A 149 -8.68 2.01 -13.77
C MET A 149 -8.18 2.42 -15.16
N LEU A 150 -8.77 3.52 -15.64
CA LEU A 150 -8.23 4.36 -16.69
C LEU A 150 -7.64 5.63 -16.04
N ARG A 151 -6.43 6.00 -16.42
CA ARG A 151 -5.78 7.25 -15.98
C ARG A 151 -5.31 8.03 -17.20
N GLY A 152 -5.67 9.31 -17.26
CA GLY A 152 -5.09 10.29 -18.19
C GLY A 152 -4.22 11.29 -17.44
N GLN A 153 -3.13 11.73 -18.05
CA GLN A 153 -2.25 12.76 -17.52
C GLN A 153 -1.70 13.65 -18.63
N VAL A 154 -1.75 14.96 -18.37
CA VAL A 154 -1.12 16.00 -19.20
C VAL A 154 -0.10 16.74 -18.35
N LEU A 155 1.06 17.00 -18.93
CA LEU A 155 2.21 17.65 -18.30
C LEU A 155 2.56 18.95 -19.01
N TRP A 156 3.02 19.93 -18.25
CA TRP A 156 3.69 21.12 -18.75
C TRP A 156 4.86 21.47 -17.83
N ASP A 157 5.70 22.43 -18.22
CA ASP A 157 6.98 22.70 -17.57
C ASP A 157 6.89 22.88 -16.04
N SER A 158 5.80 23.50 -15.59
CA SER A 158 5.58 23.83 -14.19
C SER A 158 4.51 23.01 -13.51
N GLY A 159 3.84 22.06 -14.18
CA GLY A 159 2.66 21.43 -13.58
C GLY A 159 2.11 20.21 -14.31
N SER A 160 0.98 19.73 -13.79
CA SER A 160 0.30 18.55 -14.33
C SER A 160 -1.19 18.56 -14.04
N LEU A 161 -1.97 17.98 -14.94
CA LEU A 161 -3.37 17.63 -14.73
C LEU A 161 -3.51 16.12 -14.92
N SER A 162 -4.17 15.44 -13.99
CA SER A 162 -4.48 14.01 -14.13
C SER A 162 -5.93 13.74 -13.74
N ALA A 163 -6.57 12.86 -14.52
CA ALA A 163 -7.90 12.34 -14.25
C ALA A 163 -7.83 10.81 -14.19
N LEU A 164 -8.49 10.23 -13.19
CA LEU A 164 -8.54 8.80 -12.94
C LEU A 164 -10.00 8.36 -12.83
N TYR A 165 -10.33 7.23 -13.43
CA TYR A 165 -11.63 6.59 -13.34
C TYR A 165 -11.46 5.11 -13.02
N SER A 166 -12.05 4.68 -11.91
CA SER A 166 -12.07 3.29 -11.42
C SER A 166 -13.50 2.79 -11.44
N PRO A 167 -13.87 1.90 -12.38
CA PRO A 167 -15.20 1.31 -12.40
C PRO A 167 -15.40 0.36 -11.22
N LYS A 168 -16.67 0.13 -10.85
CA LYS A 168 -17.06 -0.98 -9.98
C LYS A 168 -16.91 -2.30 -10.73
N LEU A 169 -16.19 -3.26 -10.16
CA LEU A 169 -15.92 -4.58 -10.77
C LEU A 169 -16.25 -5.76 -9.85
N GLY A 170 -16.72 -5.50 -8.64
CA GLY A 170 -17.19 -6.53 -7.71
C GLY A 170 -17.81 -5.91 -6.46
N ASP A 171 -18.60 -6.66 -5.71
CA ASP A 171 -19.30 -6.12 -4.53
C ASP A 171 -18.56 -6.38 -3.20
N ARG A 172 -17.72 -7.42 -3.15
CA ARG A 172 -17.08 -7.85 -1.91
C ARG A 172 -15.63 -8.29 -2.14
N PRO A 173 -14.73 -8.00 -1.19
CA PRO A 173 -13.38 -8.57 -1.18
C PRO A 173 -13.41 -10.11 -1.17
N SER A 174 -12.38 -10.73 -1.73
CA SER A 174 -12.15 -12.18 -1.67
C SER A 174 -10.89 -12.50 -0.89
N GLY A 175 -11.04 -13.27 0.20
CA GLY A 175 -9.92 -13.77 0.99
C GLY A 175 -9.08 -14.84 0.28
N ALA A 176 -9.55 -15.40 -0.84
CA ALA A 176 -8.89 -16.55 -1.46
C ALA A 176 -7.44 -16.22 -1.91
N PRO A 177 -6.47 -17.14 -1.67
CA PRO A 177 -5.04 -16.87 -1.82
C PRO A 177 -4.62 -16.26 -3.16
N PHE A 178 -5.23 -16.69 -4.27
CA PHE A 178 -4.88 -16.28 -5.63
C PHE A 178 -5.99 -15.51 -6.34
N ALA A 179 -6.97 -14.99 -5.60
CA ALA A 179 -8.04 -14.20 -6.22
C ALA A 179 -7.48 -12.93 -6.87
N PHE A 180 -8.03 -12.58 -8.04
CA PHE A 180 -7.83 -11.26 -8.66
C PHE A 180 -8.37 -10.14 -7.74
N ASP A 181 -9.35 -10.46 -6.90
CA ASP A 181 -9.83 -9.62 -5.80
C ASP A 181 -10.17 -8.17 -6.23
N ALA A 182 -10.92 -8.06 -7.33
CA ALA A 182 -11.41 -6.77 -7.81
C ALA A 182 -12.39 -6.16 -6.81
N GLY A 183 -13.21 -6.95 -6.10
CA GLY A 183 -14.15 -6.41 -5.12
C GLY A 183 -13.49 -5.72 -3.91
N ALA A 184 -12.22 -6.02 -3.61
CA ALA A 184 -11.46 -5.27 -2.60
C ALA A 184 -11.21 -3.82 -3.03
N THR A 185 -10.59 -3.64 -4.20
CA THR A 185 -10.11 -2.32 -4.66
C THR A 185 -11.02 -1.64 -5.67
N ASN A 186 -12.03 -2.32 -6.23
CA ASN A 186 -13.00 -1.84 -7.22
C ASN A 186 -14.44 -2.15 -6.73
N GLY A 187 -14.67 -2.03 -5.42
CA GLY A 187 -15.96 -2.26 -4.76
C GLY A 187 -17.06 -1.22 -5.08
N SER A 188 -16.65 -0.07 -5.61
CA SER A 188 -17.50 1.07 -5.94
C SER A 188 -16.89 1.86 -7.11
N GLU A 189 -17.73 2.57 -7.84
CA GLU A 189 -17.28 3.51 -8.85
C GLU A 189 -16.60 4.72 -8.19
N ARG A 190 -15.42 5.10 -8.68
CA ARG A 190 -14.66 6.25 -8.17
C ARG A 190 -14.00 7.03 -9.27
N TRP A 191 -13.92 8.33 -9.10
CA TRP A 191 -13.09 9.21 -9.93
C TRP A 191 -12.28 10.19 -9.09
N LEU A 192 -11.14 10.60 -9.64
CA LEU A 192 -10.23 11.56 -9.04
C LEU A 192 -9.68 12.48 -10.13
N VAL A 193 -9.78 13.78 -9.91
CA VAL A 193 -9.06 14.78 -10.70
C VAL A 193 -8.01 15.41 -9.79
N SER A 194 -6.79 15.54 -10.30
CA SER A 194 -5.71 16.21 -9.57
C SER A 194 -4.99 17.21 -10.47
N ALA A 195 -4.71 18.40 -9.94
CA ALA A 195 -3.99 19.47 -10.62
C ALA A 195 -2.82 19.92 -9.75
N SER A 196 -1.63 20.01 -10.33
CA SER A 196 -0.43 20.52 -9.64
C SER A 196 0.20 21.65 -10.42
N GLN A 197 0.76 22.62 -9.70
CA GLN A 197 1.44 23.77 -10.28
C GLN A 197 2.56 24.21 -9.33
N LYS A 198 3.79 24.23 -9.83
CA LYS A 198 4.97 24.71 -9.11
C LYS A 198 4.94 26.24 -9.05
N PHE A 199 5.24 26.78 -7.88
CA PHE A 199 5.41 28.20 -7.64
C PHE A 199 6.87 28.45 -7.23
N GLY A 200 7.65 28.98 -8.17
CA GLY A 200 9.11 29.10 -8.03
C GLY A 200 9.80 27.74 -7.88
N ALA A 201 10.99 27.74 -7.29
CA ALA A 201 11.81 26.54 -7.11
C ALA A 201 11.49 25.73 -5.84
N ARG A 202 10.62 26.25 -4.95
CA ARG A 202 10.51 25.74 -3.57
C ARG A 202 9.14 25.19 -3.21
N ILE A 203 8.06 25.56 -3.90
CA ILE A 203 6.69 25.25 -3.45
C ILE A 203 5.93 24.51 -4.56
N THR A 204 5.34 23.37 -4.21
CA THR A 204 4.54 22.54 -5.14
C THR A 204 3.23 22.09 -4.48
N PRO A 205 2.15 22.87 -4.62
CA PRO A 205 0.80 22.43 -4.29
C PRO A 205 0.22 21.50 -5.36
N GLN A 206 -0.67 20.62 -4.91
CA GLN A 206 -1.52 19.77 -5.71
C GLN A 206 -2.93 19.79 -5.10
N TRP A 207 -3.92 20.10 -5.92
CA TRP A 207 -5.33 20.06 -5.55
C TRP A 207 -5.97 18.79 -6.07
N LEU A 208 -6.89 18.21 -5.31
CA LEU A 208 -7.58 16.98 -5.63
C LEU A 208 -9.09 17.14 -5.46
N LEU A 209 -9.85 16.61 -6.39
CA LEU A 209 -11.30 16.43 -6.29
C LEU A 209 -11.60 14.94 -6.46
N PHE A 210 -12.15 14.33 -5.41
CA PHE A 210 -12.45 12.90 -5.36
C PHE A 210 -13.95 12.67 -5.18
N LYS A 211 -14.45 11.63 -5.83
CA LYS A 211 -15.82 11.15 -5.61
C LYS A 211 -15.84 9.63 -5.64
N GLU A 212 -16.63 9.09 -4.71
CA GLU A 212 -17.02 7.68 -4.66
C GLU A 212 -18.54 7.58 -4.79
N GLU A 213 -19.01 6.56 -5.49
CA GLU A 213 -20.43 6.18 -5.56
C GLU A 213 -21.07 6.16 -4.15
N GLY A 214 -22.28 6.70 -4.02
CA GLY A 214 -22.99 6.76 -2.73
C GLY A 214 -22.38 7.69 -1.66
N ARG A 215 -21.29 8.41 -1.93
CA ARG A 215 -20.68 9.38 -1.00
C ARG A 215 -20.66 10.79 -1.56
N SER A 216 -20.61 11.82 -0.71
CA SER A 216 -20.39 13.20 -1.18
C SER A 216 -18.98 13.38 -1.75
N PRO A 217 -18.78 14.33 -2.69
CA PRO A 217 -17.44 14.69 -3.14
C PRO A 217 -16.53 15.12 -1.96
N GLN A 218 -15.23 14.87 -2.11
CA GLN A 218 -14.19 15.29 -1.18
C GLN A 218 -13.18 16.15 -1.92
N LEU A 219 -12.75 17.23 -1.27
CA LEU A 219 -11.63 18.06 -1.71
C LEU A 219 -10.36 17.60 -0.99
N GLY A 220 -9.23 17.64 -1.67
CA GLY A 220 -7.93 17.37 -1.09
C GLY A 220 -6.88 18.37 -1.54
N MET A 221 -5.84 18.53 -0.72
CA MET A 221 -4.67 19.33 -1.02
C MET A 221 -3.43 18.60 -0.51
N ASN A 222 -2.43 18.49 -1.37
CA ASN A 222 -1.06 18.13 -1.00
C ASN A 222 -0.17 19.35 -1.25
N LEU A 223 0.79 19.57 -0.36
CA LEU A 223 1.75 20.65 -0.50
C LEU A 223 3.11 20.18 0.00
N SER A 224 4.11 20.25 -0.87
CA SER A 224 5.52 20.09 -0.51
C SER A 224 6.24 21.42 -0.69
N ALA A 225 7.02 21.82 0.32
CA ALA A 225 7.78 23.07 0.31
C ALA A 225 9.20 22.89 0.84
N LEU A 226 10.20 23.44 0.16
CA LEU A 226 11.55 23.56 0.69
C LEU A 226 11.63 24.72 1.70
N LEU A 227 11.89 24.38 2.96
CA LEU A 227 12.21 25.35 3.99
C LEU A 227 13.68 25.78 3.88
N SER A 228 14.56 24.86 3.49
CA SER A 228 15.98 25.08 3.19
C SER A 228 16.50 24.00 2.23
N ASP A 229 17.80 23.99 1.93
CA ASP A 229 18.44 22.92 1.15
C ASP A 229 18.45 21.56 1.87
N ALA A 230 18.16 21.54 3.17
CA ALA A 230 18.17 20.35 4.02
C ALA A 230 16.81 20.02 4.63
N ALA A 231 15.78 20.86 4.43
CA ALA A 231 14.50 20.72 5.11
C ALA A 231 13.31 20.84 4.15
N VAL A 232 12.39 19.88 4.21
CA VAL A 232 11.15 19.83 3.44
C VAL A 232 9.96 19.81 4.40
N LEU A 233 9.00 20.71 4.17
CA LEU A 233 7.67 20.68 4.75
C LEU A 233 6.73 19.90 3.84
N ASN A 234 5.94 19.01 4.42
CA ASN A 234 4.85 18.29 3.76
C ASN A 234 3.54 18.57 4.49
N LEU A 235 2.50 18.90 3.74
CA LEU A 235 1.15 19.13 4.24
C LEU A 235 0.17 18.34 3.36
N GLU A 236 -0.69 17.55 3.98
CA GLU A 236 -1.83 16.90 3.35
C GLU A 236 -3.11 17.31 4.07
N TRP A 237 -4.17 17.54 3.29
CA TRP A 237 -5.51 17.79 3.80
C TRP A 237 -6.55 17.14 2.90
N SER A 238 -7.61 16.61 3.49
CA SER A 238 -8.78 16.11 2.77
C SER A 238 -10.04 16.41 3.57
N GLY A 239 -11.11 16.88 2.93
CA GLY A 239 -12.35 17.25 3.60
C GLY A 239 -13.58 17.03 2.76
N GLY A 240 -14.68 16.68 3.41
CA GLY A 240 -15.98 16.48 2.76
C GLY A 240 -17.05 15.98 3.71
N ARG A 241 -18.26 15.78 3.19
CA ARG A 241 -19.37 15.21 3.97
C ARG A 241 -19.38 13.69 3.86
N ALA A 242 -19.51 13.00 4.99
CA ALA A 242 -19.70 11.56 5.01
C ALA A 242 -20.57 11.16 6.21
N PRO A 243 -21.14 9.95 6.22
CA PRO A 243 -21.73 9.37 7.41
C PRO A 243 -20.73 9.41 8.58
N THR A 244 -21.24 9.51 9.81
CA THR A 244 -20.40 9.39 10.99
C THR A 244 -19.88 7.96 11.13
N TRP A 245 -18.83 7.76 11.92
CA TRP A 245 -18.25 6.44 12.10
C TRP A 245 -19.25 5.48 12.78
N GLU A 246 -20.14 5.98 13.62
CA GLU A 246 -21.22 5.20 14.25
C GLU A 246 -22.24 4.74 13.20
N ALA A 247 -22.73 5.68 12.37
CA ALA A 247 -23.70 5.37 11.32
C ALA A 247 -23.13 4.32 10.35
N GLU A 248 -21.86 4.45 10.01
CA GLU A 248 -21.18 3.49 9.17
C GLU A 248 -20.93 2.14 9.86
N LEU A 249 -20.51 2.13 11.11
CA LEU A 249 -20.26 0.91 11.88
C LEU A 249 -21.52 0.06 12.04
N PHE A 250 -22.65 0.71 12.32
CA PHE A 250 -23.93 0.05 12.57
C PHE A 250 -24.77 -0.13 11.30
N GLY A 251 -24.32 0.38 10.15
CA GLY A 251 -25.05 0.30 8.89
C GLY A 251 -26.40 1.02 8.93
N VAL A 252 -26.54 2.02 9.80
CA VAL A 252 -27.77 2.79 9.96
C VAL A 252 -27.71 4.08 9.16
N ALA A 253 -28.85 4.53 8.66
CA ALA A 253 -28.95 5.88 8.10
C ALA A 253 -28.62 6.89 9.21
N GLY A 254 -27.69 7.79 8.93
CA GLY A 254 -27.25 8.82 9.88
C GLY A 254 -26.93 10.12 9.17
N PRO A 255 -26.88 11.25 9.91
CA PRO A 255 -26.62 12.54 9.32
C PRO A 255 -25.22 12.57 8.70
N ALA A 256 -25.13 13.01 7.43
CA ALA A 256 -23.84 13.29 6.81
C ALA A 256 -23.23 14.55 7.44
N ARG A 257 -22.09 14.39 8.10
CA ARG A 257 -21.35 15.49 8.74
C ARG A 257 -20.13 15.83 7.92
N TYR A 258 -19.80 17.12 7.89
CA TYR A 258 -18.52 17.57 7.36
C TYR A 258 -17.43 17.21 8.36
N ALA A 259 -16.35 16.60 7.87
CA ALA A 259 -15.14 16.39 8.63
C ALA A 259 -13.94 16.45 7.68
N ASN A 260 -12.76 16.53 8.26
CA ASN A 260 -11.51 16.60 7.53
C ASN A 260 -10.43 15.71 8.15
N LYS A 261 -9.47 15.32 7.32
CA LYS A 261 -8.22 14.68 7.68
C LYS A 261 -7.08 15.62 7.35
N ALA A 262 -6.02 15.55 8.12
CA ALA A 262 -4.80 16.29 7.84
C ALA A 262 -3.56 15.51 8.29
N ALA A 263 -2.46 15.75 7.60
CA ALA A 263 -1.13 15.36 8.05
C ALA A 263 -0.17 16.52 7.76
N ALA A 264 0.66 16.87 8.72
CA ALA A 264 1.63 17.95 8.59
C ALA A 264 2.97 17.49 9.15
N GLY A 265 4.02 17.51 8.34
CA GLY A 265 5.32 17.02 8.76
C GLY A 265 6.49 17.77 8.16
N VAL A 266 7.63 17.71 8.85
CA VAL A 266 8.89 18.27 8.40
C VAL A 266 9.92 17.15 8.36
N THR A 267 10.62 17.04 7.23
CA THR A 267 11.78 16.17 7.06
C THR A 267 13.05 17.01 7.02
N TYR A 268 14.03 16.67 7.85
CA TYR A 268 15.36 17.27 7.87
C TYR A 268 16.42 16.23 7.51
N THR A 269 17.27 16.53 6.54
CA THR A 269 18.37 15.65 6.10
C THR A 269 19.72 16.28 6.40
N THR A 270 20.52 15.57 7.19
CA THR A 270 21.88 15.95 7.56
C THR A 270 22.89 15.64 6.43
N ARG A 271 24.11 16.20 6.54
CA ARG A 271 25.23 15.86 5.64
C ARG A 271 25.68 14.41 5.76
N SER A 272 25.44 13.76 6.90
CA SER A 272 25.76 12.35 7.16
C SER A 272 24.68 11.39 6.66
N LYS A 273 23.78 11.84 5.77
CA LYS A 273 22.70 11.05 5.16
C LYS A 273 21.64 10.54 6.15
N LEU A 274 21.61 11.07 7.37
CA LEU A 274 20.49 10.85 8.29
C LEU A 274 19.34 11.80 7.92
N SER A 275 18.18 11.24 7.61
CA SER A 275 16.92 11.95 7.39
C SER A 275 15.95 11.68 8.54
N LEU A 276 15.39 12.73 9.12
CA LEU A 276 14.46 12.68 10.24
C LEU A 276 13.16 13.37 9.86
N THR A 277 12.04 12.67 10.00
CA THR A 277 10.69 13.17 9.75
C THR A 277 9.91 13.18 11.06
N LEU A 278 9.28 14.31 11.37
CA LEU A 278 8.25 14.44 12.39
C LEU A 278 6.95 14.86 11.73
N GLU A 279 5.85 14.18 12.04
CA GLU A 279 4.54 14.40 11.45
C GLU A 279 3.45 14.41 12.53
N ALA A 280 2.54 15.37 12.44
CA ALA A 280 1.31 15.45 13.22
C ALA A 280 0.14 15.04 12.34
N GLU A 281 -0.70 14.14 12.83
CA GLU A 281 -1.74 13.50 12.05
C GLU A 281 -3.12 13.71 12.71
N TYR A 282 -4.14 14.00 11.90
CA TYR A 282 -5.50 14.25 12.34
C TYR A 282 -6.53 13.53 11.46
N ASN A 283 -7.49 12.84 12.10
CA ASN A 283 -8.64 12.23 11.43
C ASN A 283 -9.96 12.65 12.07
N GLY A 284 -10.60 13.68 11.51
CA GLY A 284 -11.88 14.20 12.01
C GLY A 284 -13.09 13.26 11.84
N TRP A 285 -12.96 12.18 11.07
CA TRP A 285 -13.98 11.13 10.95
C TRP A 285 -13.85 10.02 12.00
N ALA A 286 -12.72 9.95 12.72
CA ALA A 286 -12.56 9.04 13.85
C ALA A 286 -13.38 9.52 15.08
N PRO A 287 -13.72 8.62 16.03
CA PRO A 287 -14.30 9.02 17.30
C PRO A 287 -13.39 10.03 18.00
N ASP A 288 -13.99 11.04 18.63
CA ASP A 288 -13.24 11.85 19.59
C ASP A 288 -12.84 11.01 20.82
N ARG A 289 -12.14 11.63 21.75
CA ARG A 289 -11.65 10.93 22.94
C ARG A 289 -12.79 10.27 23.72
N ALA A 290 -13.93 10.94 23.89
CA ALA A 290 -15.08 10.39 24.60
C ALA A 290 -15.70 9.21 23.83
N GLY A 291 -15.88 9.35 22.52
CA GLY A 291 -16.34 8.26 21.65
C GLY A 291 -15.39 7.07 21.62
N TRP A 292 -14.08 7.31 21.64
CA TRP A 292 -13.06 6.26 21.68
C TRP A 292 -13.07 5.53 23.01
N ASP A 293 -13.18 6.26 24.12
CA ASP A 293 -13.29 5.69 25.45
C ASP A 293 -14.59 4.87 25.60
N ALA A 294 -15.71 5.39 25.10
CA ALA A 294 -16.99 4.67 25.08
C ALA A 294 -16.91 3.39 24.23
N LEU A 295 -16.31 3.45 23.04
CA LEU A 295 -16.13 2.29 22.17
C LEU A 295 -15.23 1.21 22.83
N ARG A 296 -14.18 1.62 23.54
CA ARG A 296 -13.28 0.69 24.26
C ARG A 296 -13.94 0.04 25.47
N ALA A 297 -14.75 0.80 26.20
CA ALA A 297 -15.47 0.34 27.38
C ALA A 297 -16.71 -0.51 27.04
N GLY A 298 -17.28 -0.31 25.84
CA GLY A 298 -18.48 -1.00 25.39
C GLY A 298 -18.27 -2.43 24.86
N SER A 299 -19.14 -2.80 23.92
CA SER A 299 -19.18 -4.11 23.26
C SER A 299 -17.87 -4.47 22.57
N LEU A 300 -17.31 -5.64 22.90
CA LEU A 300 -16.14 -6.21 22.21
C LEU A 300 -16.40 -6.43 20.72
N VAL A 301 -17.62 -6.79 20.36
CA VAL A 301 -18.01 -7.02 18.96
C VAL A 301 -17.96 -5.70 18.18
N ASP A 302 -18.51 -4.62 18.72
CA ASP A 302 -18.53 -3.33 18.02
C ASP A 302 -17.13 -2.72 17.96
N TYR A 303 -16.37 -2.84 19.05
CA TYR A 303 -14.95 -2.46 19.07
C TYR A 303 -14.17 -3.20 17.97
N SER A 304 -14.28 -4.53 17.88
CA SER A 304 -13.58 -5.32 16.86
C SER A 304 -14.02 -4.96 15.43
N ARG A 305 -15.31 -4.77 15.19
CA ARG A 305 -15.85 -4.32 13.89
C ARG A 305 -15.26 -2.97 13.50
N TYR A 306 -15.20 -2.01 14.42
CA TYR A 306 -14.60 -0.70 14.19
C TYR A 306 -13.10 -0.82 13.87
N ARG A 307 -12.36 -1.65 14.62
CA ARG A 307 -10.93 -1.91 14.37
C ARG A 307 -10.69 -2.50 12.98
N THR A 308 -11.54 -3.43 12.54
CA THR A 308 -11.47 -3.99 11.19
C THR A 308 -11.77 -2.92 10.14
N LEU A 309 -12.82 -2.12 10.32
CA LEU A 309 -13.17 -1.02 9.41
C LEU A 309 -12.01 -0.02 9.22
N MET A 310 -11.31 0.36 10.28
CA MET A 310 -10.17 1.30 10.20
C MET A 310 -8.94 0.67 9.54
N ARG A 311 -8.67 -0.61 9.82
CA ARG A 311 -7.60 -1.39 9.19
C ARG A 311 -7.80 -1.49 7.69
N ASP A 312 -9.01 -1.85 7.28
CA ASP A 312 -9.43 -1.96 5.87
C ASP A 312 -9.26 -0.63 5.13
N ARG A 313 -9.45 0.50 5.82
CA ARG A 313 -9.25 1.83 5.24
C ARG A 313 -7.82 2.31 5.25
N LEU A 314 -6.92 1.65 5.99
CA LEU A 314 -5.59 2.18 6.34
C LEU A 314 -5.70 3.63 6.85
N ASP A 315 -6.61 3.80 7.80
CA ASP A 315 -6.98 5.08 8.38
C ASP A 315 -6.64 5.14 9.87
N LEU A 316 -6.54 6.34 10.43
CA LEU A 316 -6.31 6.48 11.88
C LEU A 316 -7.56 6.05 12.66
N PRO A 317 -7.43 5.11 13.61
CA PRO A 317 -8.56 4.69 14.44
C PRO A 317 -8.96 5.70 15.53
N THR A 318 -8.14 6.72 15.74
CA THR A 318 -8.40 7.81 16.68
C THR A 318 -8.17 9.15 15.97
N ARG A 319 -8.55 10.26 16.61
CA ARG A 319 -8.49 11.56 15.97
C ARG A 319 -7.08 12.07 15.80
N ARG A 320 -6.15 11.74 16.69
CA ARG A 320 -4.85 12.41 16.76
C ARG A 320 -3.71 11.44 16.99
N ALA A 321 -2.68 11.57 16.16
CA ALA A 321 -1.44 10.83 16.31
C ALA A 321 -0.22 11.70 16.01
N LEU A 322 0.92 11.27 16.55
CA LEU A 322 2.25 11.73 16.16
C LEU A 322 2.99 10.59 15.50
N PHE A 323 3.72 10.92 14.45
CA PHE A 323 4.56 10.00 13.70
C PHE A 323 5.98 10.54 13.62
N PHE A 324 6.94 9.66 13.89
CA PHE A 324 8.35 9.93 13.75
C PHE A 324 8.99 8.85 12.88
N TYR A 325 9.84 9.26 11.94
CA TYR A 325 10.59 8.37 11.07
C TYR A 325 12.02 8.85 10.90
N GLY A 326 12.98 7.95 11.07
CA GLY A 326 14.38 8.22 10.83
C GLY A 326 14.94 7.19 9.86
N SER A 327 15.68 7.64 8.86
CA SER A 327 16.46 6.78 7.98
C SER A 327 17.90 7.27 7.89
N TRP A 328 18.86 6.38 8.12
CA TRP A 328 20.28 6.68 8.09
C TRP A 328 20.98 5.73 7.14
N GLN A 329 21.33 6.25 5.96
CA GLN A 329 22.09 5.51 4.97
C GLN A 329 23.57 5.48 5.34
N ASP A 330 24.22 4.32 5.16
CA ASP A 330 25.65 4.12 5.52
C ASP A 330 25.94 4.53 6.99
N ALA A 331 25.10 4.08 7.92
CA ALA A 331 25.11 4.43 9.32
C ALA A 331 26.34 3.87 10.05
N GLY A 332 27.44 4.65 10.05
CA GLY A 332 28.72 4.29 10.69
C GLY A 332 29.51 3.21 9.94
N LEU A 333 28.81 2.30 9.26
CA LEU A 333 29.37 1.27 8.39
C LEU A 333 28.81 1.44 6.97
N ARG A 334 29.68 1.35 5.97
CA ARG A 334 29.27 1.39 4.56
C ARG A 334 28.32 0.23 4.26
N HIS A 335 27.25 0.51 3.52
CA HIS A 335 26.19 -0.46 3.18
C HIS A 335 25.29 -0.91 4.33
N LEU A 336 25.45 -0.34 5.53
CA LEU A 336 24.52 -0.53 6.64
C LEU A 336 23.52 0.63 6.66
N ASP A 337 22.25 0.34 6.49
CA ASP A 337 21.16 1.30 6.63
C ASP A 337 20.43 1.04 7.94
N LEU A 338 20.13 2.11 8.68
CA LEU A 338 19.30 2.06 9.89
C LEU A 338 17.99 2.81 9.65
N THR A 339 16.88 2.20 10.02
CA THR A 339 15.55 2.83 9.97
C THR A 339 14.86 2.71 11.32
N LEU A 340 14.21 3.79 11.75
CA LEU A 340 13.41 3.88 12.96
C LEU A 340 12.06 4.48 12.60
N MET A 341 10.99 3.88 13.11
CA MET A 341 9.64 4.42 13.04
C MET A 341 9.02 4.40 14.43
N ARG A 342 8.33 5.48 14.81
CA ARG A 342 7.50 5.53 16.00
C ARG A 342 6.17 6.18 15.71
N ARG A 343 5.09 5.53 16.13
CA ARG A 343 3.73 6.08 16.18
C ARG A 343 3.31 6.27 17.63
N HIS A 344 2.66 7.38 17.92
CA HIS A 344 2.09 7.66 19.23
C HIS A 344 0.67 8.19 19.08
N ASN A 345 -0.28 7.48 19.69
CA ASN A 345 -1.67 7.89 19.73
C ASN A 345 -1.85 8.92 20.86
N LEU A 346 -2.38 10.10 20.54
CA LEU A 346 -2.57 11.17 21.53
C LEU A 346 -3.88 11.05 22.32
N ASP A 347 -4.85 10.29 21.82
CA ASP A 347 -6.16 10.09 22.45
C ASP A 347 -6.12 9.01 23.55
N ASP A 348 -5.32 7.95 23.39
CA ASP A 348 -5.18 6.87 24.39
C ASP A 348 -3.75 6.60 24.90
N ARG A 349 -2.77 7.37 24.42
CA ARG A 349 -1.35 7.32 24.82
C ARG A 349 -0.63 6.01 24.48
N SER A 350 -1.23 5.14 23.66
CA SER A 350 -0.57 3.95 23.16
C SER A 350 0.48 4.30 22.08
N GLY A 351 1.36 3.36 21.74
CA GLY A 351 2.36 3.59 20.71
C GLY A 351 2.92 2.33 20.08
N LEU A 352 3.50 2.49 18.90
CA LEU A 352 4.24 1.47 18.17
C LEU A 352 5.64 2.01 17.87
N ALA A 353 6.66 1.20 18.14
CA ALA A 353 8.03 1.45 17.69
C ALA A 353 8.47 0.31 16.78
N TRP A 354 9.17 0.64 15.71
CA TRP A 354 9.76 -0.32 14.79
C TRP A 354 11.17 0.15 14.42
N LEU A 355 12.13 -0.76 14.46
CA LEU A 355 13.52 -0.52 14.09
C LEU A 355 13.97 -1.56 13.09
N GLU A 356 14.76 -1.16 12.11
CA GLU A 356 15.45 -2.06 11.18
C GLU A 356 16.91 -1.65 11.05
N GLY A 357 17.80 -2.63 11.13
CA GLY A 357 19.16 -2.52 10.59
C GLY A 357 19.30 -3.44 9.39
N ARG A 358 19.68 -2.91 8.23
CA ARG A 358 19.80 -3.65 6.97
C ARG A 358 21.18 -3.48 6.38
N TYR A 359 21.84 -4.59 6.10
CA TYR A 359 23.11 -4.60 5.40
C TYR A 359 22.93 -5.04 3.94
N HIS A 360 23.54 -4.30 3.03
CA HIS A 360 23.43 -4.50 1.59
C HIS A 360 24.69 -5.12 0.98
N TRP A 361 24.55 -6.28 0.33
CA TRP A 361 25.54 -6.86 -0.57
C TRP A 361 25.11 -6.66 -2.03
N THR A 362 25.98 -7.05 -2.97
CA THR A 362 25.74 -6.89 -4.42
C THR A 362 24.45 -7.54 -4.91
N HIS A 363 24.07 -8.68 -4.34
CA HIS A 363 22.92 -9.49 -4.79
C HIS A 363 22.03 -9.96 -3.64
N ALA A 364 22.28 -9.48 -2.42
CA ALA A 364 21.56 -9.90 -1.25
C ALA A 364 21.50 -8.78 -0.21
N ASP A 365 20.45 -8.78 0.59
CA ASP A 365 20.30 -7.95 1.77
C ASP A 365 20.02 -8.83 2.98
N LEU A 366 20.49 -8.42 4.16
CA LEU A 366 20.12 -9.02 5.45
C LEU A 366 19.62 -7.91 6.36
N ALA A 367 18.44 -8.07 6.92
CA ALA A 367 17.84 -7.12 7.84
C ALA A 367 17.46 -7.78 9.16
N LEU A 368 17.77 -7.11 10.27
CA LEU A 368 17.22 -7.41 11.58
C LEU A 368 16.20 -6.33 11.93
N GLN A 369 14.98 -6.76 12.21
CA GLN A 369 13.86 -5.91 12.55
C GLN A 369 13.40 -6.18 13.98
N PHE A 370 13.06 -5.12 14.70
CA PHE A 370 12.41 -5.16 15.99
C PHE A 370 11.15 -4.31 15.98
N GLN A 371 10.05 -4.83 16.53
CA GLN A 371 8.82 -4.10 16.75
C GLN A 371 8.39 -4.21 18.21
N TYR A 372 7.93 -3.09 18.76
CA TYR A 372 7.30 -3.01 20.07
C TYR A 372 5.96 -2.31 19.96
N ASN A 373 4.92 -2.94 20.51
CA ASN A 373 3.60 -2.36 20.64
C ASN A 373 3.37 -2.08 22.14
N GLY A 374 3.03 -0.84 22.49
CA GLY A 374 2.81 -0.39 23.87
C GLY A 374 1.42 0.21 24.05
N GLY A 375 0.83 0.05 25.23
CA GLY A 375 -0.50 0.58 25.55
C GLY A 375 -1.29 -0.34 26.47
N ARG A 376 -2.40 0.17 27.03
CA ARG A 376 -3.37 -0.61 27.81
C ARG A 376 -4.18 -1.53 26.90
N GLU A 377 -4.82 -2.54 27.46
CA GLU A 377 -5.78 -3.36 26.72
C GLU A 377 -6.80 -2.49 25.98
N ARG A 378 -7.15 -2.90 24.76
CA ARG A 378 -8.07 -2.20 23.84
C ARG A 378 -7.64 -0.78 23.40
N SER A 379 -6.48 -0.26 23.81
CA SER A 379 -5.89 0.90 23.13
C SER A 379 -5.45 0.55 21.70
N GLU A 380 -5.23 1.55 20.84
CA GLU A 380 -4.90 1.35 19.43
C GLU A 380 -3.75 0.35 19.22
N TYR A 381 -2.66 0.50 19.97
CA TYR A 381 -1.50 -0.38 19.89
C TYR A 381 -1.47 -1.46 20.99
N GLY A 382 -2.26 -1.31 22.05
CA GLY A 382 -2.41 -2.31 23.10
C GLY A 382 -3.29 -3.51 22.72
N VAL A 383 -4.14 -3.38 21.69
CA VAL A 383 -4.94 -4.48 21.14
C VAL A 383 -4.15 -5.39 20.18
N LEU A 384 -3.00 -4.94 19.66
CA LEU A 384 -2.20 -5.74 18.74
C LEU A 384 -1.70 -7.01 19.44
N PRO A 385 -1.75 -8.19 18.78
CA PRO A 385 -1.53 -9.48 19.42
C PRO A 385 -0.12 -9.64 20.01
N ASP A 386 0.88 -9.16 19.27
CA ASP A 386 2.28 -9.23 19.68
C ASP A 386 2.65 -7.98 20.48
N ARG A 387 3.25 -8.14 21.67
CA ARG A 387 3.86 -7.04 22.42
C ARG A 387 5.23 -6.68 21.84
N ARG A 388 6.03 -7.70 21.55
CA ARG A 388 7.36 -7.59 20.94
C ARG A 388 7.48 -8.58 19.81
N ARG A 389 8.21 -8.19 18.77
CA ARG A 389 8.49 -9.04 17.61
C ARG A 389 9.88 -8.76 17.07
N TRP A 390 10.66 -9.81 16.91
CA TRP A 390 11.93 -9.83 16.22
C TRP A 390 11.78 -10.54 14.89
N GLN A 391 12.40 -10.02 13.86
CA GLN A 391 12.38 -10.64 12.54
C GLN A 391 13.73 -10.50 11.85
N LEU A 392 14.31 -11.62 11.45
CA LEU A 392 15.48 -11.67 10.57
C LEU A 392 15.00 -11.90 9.15
N VAL A 393 15.38 -11.04 8.22
CA VAL A 393 14.96 -11.09 6.81
C VAL A 393 16.17 -11.16 5.91
N SER A 394 16.24 -12.16 5.04
CA SER A 394 17.22 -12.23 3.95
C SER A 394 16.51 -12.05 2.62
N THR A 395 16.97 -11.11 1.80
CA THR A 395 16.45 -10.87 0.44
C THR A 395 17.55 -11.18 -0.57
N PHE A 396 17.24 -11.92 -1.62
CA PHE A 396 18.15 -12.25 -2.72
C PHE A 396 17.58 -11.73 -4.05
N LEU A 397 18.40 -11.02 -4.80
CA LEU A 397 18.06 -10.51 -6.13
C LEU A 397 18.55 -11.51 -7.18
N LEU A 398 17.63 -12.31 -7.73
CA LEU A 398 17.96 -13.34 -8.71
C LEU A 398 18.28 -12.76 -10.10
N LEU A 399 17.61 -11.67 -10.44
CA LEU A 399 17.76 -10.99 -11.72
C LEU A 399 17.83 -9.49 -11.47
N THR A 400 19.03 -8.92 -11.55
CA THR A 400 19.22 -7.48 -11.71
C THR A 400 20.45 -7.19 -12.57
N ARG A 401 20.23 -6.58 -13.74
CA ARG A 401 21.09 -5.45 -14.13
C ARG A 401 20.32 -4.20 -13.76
N TRP A 402 20.70 -3.56 -12.66
CA TRP A 402 20.25 -2.23 -12.30
C TRP A 402 21.37 -1.23 -12.61
N ARG A 403 21.17 -0.44 -13.67
CA ARG A 403 21.82 0.86 -13.92
C ARG A 403 20.67 1.80 -14.26
N GLY A 404 20.59 2.92 -13.54
CA GLY A 404 19.37 3.71 -13.40
C GLY A 404 18.94 4.57 -14.60
N ALA A 405 18.10 5.54 -14.23
CA ALA A 405 17.51 6.62 -15.02
C ALA A 405 16.26 6.29 -15.85
N TYR A 406 15.13 6.05 -15.15
CA TYR A 406 13.87 6.71 -15.51
C TYR A 406 13.19 7.20 -14.23
N HIS A 407 13.19 8.52 -14.04
CA HIS A 407 12.33 9.18 -13.08
C HIS A 407 10.88 9.02 -13.54
N LEU A 408 10.12 8.17 -12.85
CA LEU A 408 8.73 8.49 -12.53
C LEU A 408 8.64 8.51 -11.01
N GLN A 409 9.08 9.63 -10.45
CA GLN A 409 8.64 10.04 -9.12
C GLN A 409 7.12 10.25 -9.17
N PRO A 410 6.35 9.97 -8.12
CA PRO A 410 5.36 10.96 -7.72
C PRO A 410 6.15 12.22 -7.36
N LEU A 411 6.21 13.17 -8.30
CA LEU A 411 6.82 14.51 -8.22
C LEU A 411 7.69 14.77 -6.96
N SER A 412 9.01 14.69 -7.11
CA SER A 412 9.98 15.32 -6.21
C SER A 412 11.09 15.94 -7.04
N PHE A 413 10.71 16.92 -7.87
CA PHE A 413 11.62 17.61 -8.78
C PHE A 413 12.44 18.65 -8.02
N LEU A 414 13.67 18.30 -7.65
CA LEU A 414 14.75 19.25 -7.41
C LEU A 414 16.02 18.74 -8.07
N SER A 415 16.26 19.21 -9.29
CA SER A 415 17.59 19.62 -9.78
C SER A 415 17.57 19.84 -11.30
N ALA A 416 17.75 21.09 -11.73
CA ALA A 416 18.64 21.50 -12.83
C ALA A 416 18.45 23.00 -13.10
N GLY A 417 19.47 23.81 -12.77
CA GLY A 417 19.54 25.21 -13.16
C GLY A 417 19.90 25.36 -14.64
N ILE A 418 19.15 26.20 -15.34
CA ILE A 418 19.41 26.62 -16.72
C ILE A 418 20.31 27.85 -16.68
N ARG A 419 21.42 27.83 -17.44
CA ARG A 419 22.17 29.03 -17.85
C ARG A 419 21.38 29.72 -18.95
N SER A 420 20.97 30.96 -18.71
CA SER A 420 20.46 31.88 -19.74
C SER A 420 21.64 32.49 -20.51
N GLY A 421 21.59 32.41 -21.84
CA GLY A 421 22.32 33.32 -22.73
C GLY A 421 21.36 34.43 -23.20
N PRO A 422 21.87 35.64 -23.50
CA PRO A 422 21.03 36.82 -23.66
C PRO A 422 20.28 36.87 -25.00
N SER A 423 19.06 37.40 -24.92
CA SER A 423 18.13 37.70 -26.01
C SER A 423 18.59 38.88 -26.87
N LYS A 424 18.29 38.82 -28.18
CA LYS A 424 18.25 39.98 -29.09
C LYS A 424 16.78 40.41 -29.35
N PRO A 425 16.51 41.71 -29.59
CA PRO A 425 15.16 42.27 -29.64
C PRO A 425 14.46 42.10 -31.01
N PRO A 426 13.13 42.34 -31.10
CA PRO A 426 12.30 41.92 -32.23
C PRO A 426 12.22 42.95 -33.37
N GLY A 427 12.22 42.45 -34.60
CA GLY A 427 11.86 43.19 -35.82
C GLY A 427 10.39 43.00 -36.20
N ARG A 428 9.81 44.07 -36.76
CA ARG A 428 8.39 44.30 -37.11
C ARG A 428 7.80 43.37 -38.20
N PRO A 429 6.46 43.35 -38.37
CA PRO A 429 5.72 42.33 -39.12
C PRO A 429 5.46 42.72 -40.59
N SER A 430 5.33 41.71 -41.45
CA SER A 430 4.78 41.85 -42.81
C SER A 430 3.45 41.11 -42.93
N LEU A 431 2.44 41.87 -43.35
CA LEU A 431 1.10 41.45 -43.74
C LEU A 431 1.12 40.46 -44.91
N HIS A 432 0.33 39.38 -44.82
CA HIS A 432 -0.38 38.86 -45.99
C HIS A 432 -1.79 38.39 -45.62
N ARG A 433 -2.75 38.93 -46.39
CA ARG A 433 -4.17 38.57 -46.43
C ARG A 433 -4.34 37.19 -47.08
N GLY A 434 -5.26 36.38 -46.55
CA GLY A 434 -5.71 35.13 -47.19
C GLY A 434 -7.05 34.66 -46.62
N ARG A 435 -8.08 34.74 -47.46
CA ARG A 435 -9.53 34.51 -47.25
C ARG A 435 -9.94 33.17 -46.59
N LEU A 436 -11.01 33.27 -45.78
CA LEU A 436 -12.22 32.43 -45.68
C LEU A 436 -12.21 31.02 -46.31
N ALA A 437 -12.49 30.01 -45.48
CA ALA A 437 -13.50 28.97 -45.74
C ALA A 437 -13.74 28.11 -44.47
N ALA A 438 -14.98 28.10 -43.96
CA ALA A 438 -15.54 26.92 -43.27
C ALA A 438 -15.89 25.89 -44.37
N PRO A 439 -15.85 24.57 -44.10
CA PRO A 439 -17.11 23.94 -43.68
C PRO A 439 -17.02 22.64 -42.83
N ILE A 440 -18.11 22.42 -42.10
CA ILE A 440 -18.91 21.17 -41.99
C ILE A 440 -18.28 19.92 -41.33
N ALA A 441 -19.03 19.46 -40.32
CA ALA A 441 -18.95 18.20 -39.63
C ALA A 441 -18.96 16.96 -40.55
N ARG A 442 -18.12 15.98 -40.22
CA ARG A 442 -18.35 14.57 -40.56
C ARG A 442 -18.08 13.68 -39.35
N ALA A 443 -19.16 13.12 -38.83
CA ALA A 443 -19.12 11.98 -37.94
C ALA A 443 -18.65 10.75 -38.72
N ALA A 444 -17.48 10.21 -38.35
CA ALA A 444 -17.03 8.91 -38.83
C ALA A 444 -17.38 7.85 -37.78
N ARG A 445 -18.35 6.99 -38.11
CA ARG A 445 -18.58 5.71 -37.45
C ARG A 445 -17.34 4.84 -37.66
N LEU A 446 -16.59 4.57 -36.60
CA LEU A 446 -15.59 3.50 -36.61
C LEU A 446 -16.28 2.18 -36.27
N SER A 447 -16.54 1.40 -37.31
CA SER A 447 -16.82 -0.04 -37.22
C SER A 447 -15.54 -0.73 -36.73
N VAL A 448 -15.56 -1.21 -35.48
CA VAL A 448 -14.49 -2.04 -34.93
C VAL A 448 -14.73 -3.46 -35.39
N SER A 449 -13.84 -3.97 -36.24
CA SER A 449 -13.84 -5.36 -36.67
C SER A 449 -13.57 -6.30 -35.50
N SER A 450 -14.38 -7.33 -35.41
CA SER A 450 -14.47 -8.35 -34.36
C SER A 450 -13.30 -9.36 -34.32
N GLY A 451 -12.16 -9.04 -34.92
CA GLY A 451 -11.01 -9.96 -35.05
C GLY A 451 -10.05 -9.95 -33.86
N PHE A 452 -9.82 -8.80 -33.23
CA PHE A 452 -8.75 -8.65 -32.22
C PHE A 452 -9.12 -9.17 -30.82
N PHE A 453 -10.42 -9.35 -30.53
CA PHE A 453 -10.89 -9.86 -29.23
C PHE A 453 -10.94 -11.38 -29.13
N ARG A 454 -10.72 -12.14 -30.22
CA ARG A 454 -10.69 -13.61 -30.16
C ARG A 454 -9.34 -14.18 -29.70
N GLU A 455 -8.22 -13.47 -29.87
CA GLU A 455 -6.90 -13.93 -29.41
C GLU A 455 -6.62 -13.61 -27.92
N LEU A 456 -7.37 -12.71 -27.29
CA LEU A 456 -7.28 -12.44 -25.85
C LEU A 456 -8.17 -13.36 -24.99
N ALA A 457 -9.01 -14.20 -25.61
CA ALA A 457 -9.91 -15.11 -24.92
C ALA A 457 -9.27 -16.45 -24.50
N ASP A 458 -8.09 -16.80 -25.03
CA ASP A 458 -7.36 -18.04 -24.68
C ASP A 458 -6.31 -17.85 -23.57
N GLY A 459 -6.68 -17.10 -22.53
CA GLY A 459 -5.90 -16.86 -21.30
C GLY A 459 -5.66 -18.09 -20.40
N ARG A 460 -5.79 -19.32 -20.92
CA ARG A 460 -5.52 -20.56 -20.16
C ARG A 460 -4.03 -20.93 -20.13
N ALA A 461 -3.25 -20.55 -21.15
CA ALA A 461 -1.81 -20.85 -21.21
C ALA A 461 -0.97 -19.93 -20.30
N PHE A 462 -1.34 -18.64 -20.19
CA PHE A 462 -0.61 -17.66 -19.40
C PHE A 462 -0.77 -17.87 -17.88
N LEU A 463 -1.96 -18.25 -17.43
CA LEU A 463 -2.24 -18.60 -16.03
C LEU A 463 -1.66 -19.97 -15.64
N GLY A 464 -1.61 -20.93 -16.57
CA GLY A 464 -1.00 -22.25 -16.36
C GLY A 464 0.51 -22.19 -16.10
N GLY A 465 1.23 -21.31 -16.80
CA GLY A 465 2.66 -21.10 -16.60
C GLY A 465 3.02 -20.55 -15.21
N ILE A 466 2.21 -19.62 -14.68
CA ILE A 466 2.37 -19.05 -13.34
C ILE A 466 2.07 -20.10 -12.26
N PHE A 467 1.08 -20.96 -12.49
CA PHE A 467 0.71 -22.05 -11.58
C PHE A 467 1.82 -23.09 -11.44
N HIS A 468 2.52 -23.40 -12.53
CA HIS A 468 3.62 -24.38 -12.54
C HIS A 468 4.90 -23.87 -11.85
N VAL A 469 5.21 -22.58 -11.95
CA VAL A 469 6.33 -21.97 -11.21
C VAL A 469 6.05 -21.93 -9.69
N GLY A 470 4.81 -21.60 -9.29
CA GLY A 470 4.39 -21.62 -7.89
C GLY A 470 4.42 -23.02 -7.26
N GLN A 471 3.96 -24.05 -7.98
CA GLN A 471 4.02 -25.44 -7.50
C GLN A 471 5.46 -25.96 -7.39
N ARG A 472 6.35 -25.62 -8.34
CA ARG A 472 7.76 -26.00 -8.26
C ARG A 472 8.50 -25.29 -7.12
N ALA A 473 8.16 -24.04 -6.81
CA ALA A 473 8.70 -23.33 -5.65
C ALA A 473 8.26 -23.97 -4.31
N CYS A 474 6.99 -24.38 -4.20
CA CYS A 474 6.49 -25.16 -3.06
C CYS A 474 7.17 -26.54 -2.93
N HIS A 475 7.49 -27.18 -4.04
CA HIS A 475 8.18 -28.47 -4.06
C HIS A 475 9.67 -28.36 -3.70
N LEU A 476 10.31 -27.22 -4.04
CA LEU A 476 11.69 -26.90 -3.68
C LEU A 476 11.79 -26.53 -2.19
N ALA A 477 10.83 -25.75 -1.67
CA ALA A 477 10.77 -25.40 -0.24
C ALA A 477 10.59 -26.62 0.68
N ARG A 478 9.99 -27.71 0.19
CA ARG A 478 9.92 -29.00 0.91
C ARG A 478 11.21 -29.81 0.87
N ARG A 479 12.07 -29.61 -0.15
CA ARG A 479 13.35 -30.34 -0.30
C ARG A 479 14.52 -29.68 0.42
N VAL A 480 14.43 -28.39 0.75
CA VAL A 480 15.49 -27.64 1.46
C VAL A 480 15.39 -27.80 3.00
N GLY A 481 14.61 -28.77 3.49
CA GLY A 481 14.67 -29.22 4.88
C GLY A 481 15.98 -29.97 5.14
N VAL A 482 17.04 -29.22 5.47
CA VAL A 482 18.35 -29.74 5.83
C VAL A 482 18.26 -30.58 7.10
N GLU A 483 18.73 -31.81 6.99
CA GLU A 483 19.06 -32.72 8.09
C GLU A 483 19.91 -32.02 9.15
N THR A 484 19.43 -32.01 10.38
CA THR A 484 20.29 -31.86 11.57
C THR A 484 20.21 -33.17 12.34
N ARG A 485 21.24 -34.02 12.15
CA ARG A 485 21.50 -35.16 13.02
C ARG A 485 22.59 -34.80 14.03
N HIS A 486 22.36 -35.31 15.24
CA HIS A 486 23.25 -35.43 16.41
C HIS A 486 23.42 -34.19 17.29
N ILE A 487 22.66 -34.16 18.39
CA ILE A 487 23.16 -34.37 19.76
C ILE A 487 22.06 -35.11 20.52
N GLY A 488 22.42 -36.25 21.11
CA GLY A 488 21.49 -37.21 21.70
C GLY A 488 21.01 -36.81 23.09
N TRP A 489 19.74 -37.09 23.36
CA TRP A 489 19.26 -37.40 24.70
C TRP A 489 18.29 -38.58 24.60
N ARG A 490 18.60 -39.60 25.40
CA ARG A 490 17.78 -40.79 25.61
C ARG A 490 16.50 -40.38 26.35
N LEU A 491 15.36 -40.75 25.80
CA LEU A 491 14.27 -41.34 26.56
C LEU A 491 13.41 -42.11 25.57
N GLY A 492 13.24 -43.41 25.83
CA GLY A 492 12.40 -44.26 25.01
C GLY A 492 10.96 -43.77 25.06
N TRP A 493 10.11 -44.40 24.27
CA TRP A 493 8.81 -44.94 24.68
C TRP A 493 8.26 -45.62 23.43
N ARG A 494 7.82 -46.86 23.61
CA ARG A 494 7.54 -47.85 22.57
C ARG A 494 6.22 -47.55 21.86
N PHE A 495 6.20 -47.75 20.53
CA PHE A 495 4.98 -47.93 19.77
C PHE A 495 4.34 -49.27 20.14
N GLY A 496 3.09 -49.24 20.57
CA GLY A 496 2.23 -50.40 20.80
C GLY A 496 1.06 -50.38 19.81
N SER A 497 0.99 -51.46 19.05
CA SER A 497 -0.05 -51.90 18.11
C SER A 497 -1.51 -51.67 18.51
N LEU A 498 -2.32 -51.32 17.50
CA LEU A 498 -3.78 -51.53 17.44
C LEU A 498 -4.18 -52.98 17.78
N PRO A 499 -5.38 -53.17 18.36
CA PRO A 499 -6.29 -54.14 17.76
C PRO A 499 -7.75 -53.68 17.62
N HIS A 500 -8.30 -54.08 16.48
CA HIS A 500 -9.63 -54.62 16.17
C HIS A 500 -10.91 -54.28 16.98
N ARG A 501 -11.92 -53.87 16.19
CA ARG A 501 -13.36 -54.23 16.18
C ARG A 501 -14.04 -54.54 17.52
N GLU A 502 -15.05 -53.73 17.84
CA GLU A 502 -16.33 -54.24 18.34
C GLU A 502 -17.51 -53.41 17.81
N ARG A 503 -18.47 -54.12 17.19
CA ARG A 503 -19.81 -53.64 16.87
C ARG A 503 -20.69 -53.91 18.09
N ILE A 504 -21.38 -52.90 18.60
CA ILE A 504 -22.64 -53.10 19.34
C ILE A 504 -23.65 -52.07 18.82
N GLY A 505 -24.79 -52.59 18.35
CA GLY A 505 -25.96 -51.81 17.97
C GLY A 505 -27.00 -51.73 19.08
N LEU A 506 -28.12 -51.06 18.72
CA LEU A 506 -29.37 -50.85 19.48
C LEU A 506 -29.27 -49.72 20.51
N ARG A 507 -30.23 -48.79 20.66
CA ARG A 507 -31.68 -48.88 20.48
C ARG A 507 -32.28 -47.48 20.31
N ARG A 508 -33.31 -47.38 19.48
CA ARG A 508 -34.25 -46.24 19.39
C ARG A 508 -34.92 -45.98 20.75
N ARG A 509 -35.14 -44.71 21.11
CA ARG A 509 -36.35 -44.28 21.81
C ARG A 509 -36.92 -43.03 21.13
N ARG A 510 -38.15 -43.20 20.61
CA ARG A 510 -39.11 -42.14 20.32
C ARG A 510 -39.69 -41.67 21.65
N TYR A 511 -39.89 -40.36 21.81
CA TYR A 511 -40.99 -39.81 22.56
C TYR A 511 -41.61 -38.71 21.71
N GLY A 512 -42.93 -38.73 21.62
CA GLY A 512 -43.73 -37.67 21.03
C GLY A 512 -44.89 -37.32 21.97
N ILE A 513 -45.43 -36.13 21.73
CA ILE A 513 -46.75 -35.60 22.14
C ILE A 513 -46.76 -35.13 23.62
N ASP A 514 -47.20 -33.92 24.02
CA ASP A 514 -48.38 -33.16 23.60
C ASP A 514 -48.28 -31.62 23.83
N ARG A 515 -49.35 -30.97 23.40
CA ARG A 515 -49.71 -29.57 23.10
C ARG A 515 -49.75 -28.48 24.20
N ASP A 516 -49.88 -27.25 23.66
CA ASP A 516 -50.59 -26.05 24.12
C ASP A 516 -50.03 -25.17 25.26
N HIS A 517 -49.73 -23.90 24.94
CA HIS A 517 -50.51 -22.75 25.44
C HIS A 517 -50.15 -21.42 24.75
N GLY A 518 -51.18 -20.56 24.63
CA GLY A 518 -51.23 -19.38 23.79
C GLY A 518 -50.40 -18.18 24.25
N THR A 519 -50.02 -17.37 23.27
CA THR A 519 -49.37 -16.06 23.41
C THR A 519 -50.42 -14.93 23.42
N ARG A 520 -50.41 -14.10 24.48
CA ARG A 520 -51.02 -12.76 24.50
C ARG A 520 -49.91 -11.70 24.57
N PRO A 521 -50.05 -10.54 23.90
CA PRO A 521 -49.01 -9.51 23.84
C PRO A 521 -49.07 -8.52 25.02
N LEU A 522 -47.90 -8.17 25.55
CA LEU A 522 -47.71 -7.15 26.58
C LEU A 522 -47.66 -5.74 25.98
N ARG A 523 -48.50 -4.84 26.53
CA ARG A 523 -48.54 -3.40 26.24
C ARG A 523 -47.35 -2.66 26.87
N LEU A 524 -46.83 -1.70 26.11
CA LEU A 524 -45.90 -0.65 26.53
C LEU A 524 -46.57 0.31 27.54
N ARG A 525 -45.85 0.61 28.64
CA ARG A 525 -46.09 1.78 29.50
C ARG A 525 -44.80 2.60 29.56
N THR A 526 -44.87 3.84 29.11
CA THR A 526 -43.93 4.92 29.42
C THR A 526 -44.16 5.44 30.84
N PRO A 527 -43.13 6.03 31.47
CA PRO A 527 -43.37 7.10 32.43
C PRO A 527 -42.62 8.39 32.10
N ARG A 528 -43.17 9.45 32.69
CA ARG A 528 -42.84 10.88 32.65
C ARG A 528 -41.49 11.21 33.23
#